data_AF-A0A171DH62-F1
#
_entry.id   AF-A0A171DH62-F1
#
_cell.length_a   1.000
_cell.length_b   1.000
_cell.length_c   1.000
_cell.angle_alpha   90.00
_cell.angle_beta   90.00
_cell.angle_gamma   90.00
#
_symmetry.space_group_name_H-M   'P 1'
#
loop_
_entity.id
_entity.type
_entity.pdbx_description
1 polymer ?
#
loop_
_entity_poly.entity_id
_entity_poly.type
_entity_poly.pdbx_seq_one_letter_code
_entity_poly.pdbx_strand_id
1 'polypeptide(L)'
;MTSTSRSGSGLVLGSVAGLVAALVGAAVYGAVIGVTDYEIGIAAIGVGVLVGLAMMAVRPTSPVLPALAAVFSFAGAGLGVFIGYAWEPFVNPGGSPLSELLPMAQEFPDLVAQDPVTLLFWAIAGAAGFSFVNSRVKAARESLAAPSSPQQDEAPTDYFKPHNPA
;
A
#
# COMPACT_ATOMS: atom_id res chain seq x y z
N MET A 1 -26.32 -4.98 27.40
CA MET A 1 -25.80 -3.61 27.15
C MET A 1 -24.36 -3.73 26.65
N THR A 2 -23.99 -2.85 25.71
CA THR A 2 -22.68 -2.66 25.01
C THR A 2 -22.23 -3.71 24.00
N SER A 3 -22.92 -3.77 22.85
CA SER A 3 -22.32 -4.20 21.58
C SER A 3 -21.81 -2.97 20.82
N THR A 4 -20.54 -2.59 21.03
CA THR A 4 -19.91 -1.47 20.30
C THR A 4 -18.61 -1.94 19.64
N SER A 5 -18.47 -1.59 18.35
CA SER A 5 -17.26 -1.55 17.51
C SER A 5 -16.48 -2.85 17.21
N ARG A 6 -16.95 -3.64 16.22
CA ARG A 6 -16.07 -4.56 15.45
C ARG A 6 -15.71 -4.03 14.05
N SER A 7 -16.45 -3.04 13.54
CA SER A 7 -16.25 -2.45 12.21
C SER A 7 -15.11 -1.41 12.15
N GLY A 8 -14.88 -0.67 13.24
CA GLY A 8 -13.84 0.38 13.30
C GLY A 8 -12.41 -0.16 13.39
N SER A 9 -12.20 -1.31 14.05
CA SER A 9 -10.86 -1.82 14.34
C SER A 9 -10.08 -2.25 13.10
N GLY A 10 -10.75 -2.81 12.08
CA GLY A 10 -10.10 -3.23 10.84
C GLY A 10 -9.64 -2.07 9.96
N LEU A 11 -10.42 -0.98 9.92
CA LEU A 11 -10.04 0.24 9.21
C LEU A 11 -8.85 0.93 9.89
N VAL A 12 -8.90 1.08 11.21
CA VAL A 12 -7.82 1.71 11.98
C VAL A 12 -6.53 0.91 11.85
N LEU A 13 -6.61 -0.40 12.05
CA LEU A 13 -5.43 -1.26 12.02
C LEU A 13 -4.83 -1.38 10.59
N GLY A 14 -5.68 -1.42 9.55
CA GLY A 14 -5.23 -1.34 8.15
C GLY A 14 -4.57 -0.01 7.82
N SER A 15 -5.12 1.11 8.30
CA SER A 15 -4.51 2.44 8.10
C SER A 15 -3.16 2.59 8.81
N VAL A 16 -3.03 2.06 10.03
CA VAL A 16 -1.76 2.05 10.76
C VAL A 16 -0.72 1.19 10.04
N ALA A 17 -1.10 0.00 9.57
CA ALA A 17 -0.22 -0.85 8.78
C ALA A 17 0.23 -0.15 7.49
N GLY A 18 -0.69 0.53 6.80
CA GLY A 18 -0.38 1.33 5.61
C GLY A 18 0.57 2.49 5.89
N LEU A 19 0.37 3.21 7.00
CA LEU A 19 1.25 4.29 7.41
C LEU A 19 2.66 3.80 7.70
N VAL A 20 2.80 2.70 8.45
CA VAL A 20 4.12 2.09 8.74
C VAL A 20 4.79 1.66 7.44
N ALA A 21 4.06 1.00 6.54
CA ALA A 21 4.59 0.61 5.24
C ALA A 21 4.98 1.80 4.37
N ALA A 22 4.26 2.92 4.45
CA ALA A 22 4.60 4.14 3.73
C ALA A 22 5.89 4.77 4.26
N LEU A 23 6.10 4.77 5.58
CA LEU A 23 7.34 5.25 6.19
C LEU A 23 8.54 4.36 5.82
N VAL A 24 8.36 3.03 5.85
CA VAL A 24 9.39 2.08 5.40
C VAL A 24 9.68 2.27 3.91
N GLY A 25 8.64 2.39 3.09
CA GLY A 25 8.77 2.66 1.66
C GLY A 25 9.50 3.97 1.37
N ALA A 26 9.18 5.04 2.11
CA ALA A 26 9.85 6.32 2.01
C ALA A 26 11.34 6.23 2.37
N ALA A 27 11.68 5.55 3.48
CA ALA A 27 13.07 5.37 3.89
C ALA A 27 13.87 4.59 2.85
N VAL A 28 13.31 3.48 2.33
CA VAL A 28 13.97 2.68 1.29
C VAL A 28 14.10 3.46 -0.01
N TYR A 29 13.04 4.14 -0.45
CA TYR A 29 13.06 4.90 -1.70
C TYR A 29 14.01 6.10 -1.62
N GLY A 30 14.01 6.83 -0.52
CA GLY A 30 14.95 7.92 -0.27
C GLY A 30 16.39 7.46 -0.17
N ALA A 31 16.66 6.31 0.46
CA ALA A 31 18.01 5.73 0.47
C ALA A 31 18.47 5.33 -0.94
N VAL A 32 17.58 4.81 -1.79
CA VAL A 32 17.91 4.54 -3.20
C VAL A 32 18.26 5.85 -3.91
N ILE A 33 17.40 6.86 -3.83
CA ILE A 33 17.63 8.16 -4.48
C ILE A 33 18.93 8.80 -3.99
N GLY A 34 19.18 8.82 -2.68
CA GLY A 34 20.38 9.42 -2.12
C GLY A 34 21.68 8.70 -2.49
N VAL A 35 21.63 7.43 -2.87
CA VAL A 35 22.81 6.67 -3.33
C VAL A 35 22.96 6.73 -4.85
N THR A 36 21.86 6.82 -5.59
CA THR A 36 21.88 6.77 -7.06
C THR A 36 21.77 8.13 -7.73
N ASP A 37 21.41 9.19 -7.01
CA ASP A 37 21.10 10.54 -7.52
C ASP A 37 20.00 10.57 -8.60
N TYR A 38 19.22 9.50 -8.69
CA TYR A 38 18.19 9.30 -9.71
C TYR A 38 16.90 8.78 -9.10
N GLU A 39 15.79 9.39 -9.50
CA GLU A 39 14.45 8.88 -9.21
C GLU A 39 14.11 7.71 -10.13
N ILE A 40 13.84 6.54 -9.53
CA ILE A 40 13.54 5.33 -10.28
C ILE A 40 12.06 4.99 -10.18
N GLY A 41 11.33 5.12 -11.29
CA GLY A 41 9.89 4.83 -11.32
C GLY A 41 9.48 3.42 -10.87
N ILE A 42 10.34 2.42 -11.05
CA ILE A 42 10.06 1.05 -10.56
C ILE A 42 10.03 0.98 -9.02
N ALA A 43 10.85 1.79 -8.34
CA ALA A 43 10.85 1.87 -6.89
C ALA A 43 9.57 2.55 -6.39
N ALA A 44 9.06 3.56 -7.10
CA ALA A 44 7.77 4.18 -6.80
C ALA A 44 6.59 3.19 -6.90
N ILE A 45 6.58 2.32 -7.93
CA ILE A 45 5.62 1.21 -8.00
C ILE A 45 5.77 0.28 -6.80
N GLY A 46 7.01 -0.04 -6.42
CA GLY A 46 7.32 -0.85 -5.24
C GLY A 46 6.75 -0.28 -3.94
N VAL A 47 6.88 1.03 -3.71
CA VAL A 47 6.30 1.73 -2.55
C VAL A 47 4.77 1.58 -2.55
N GLY A 48 4.11 1.83 -3.69
CA GLY A 48 2.65 1.70 -3.79
C GLY A 48 2.15 0.28 -3.51
N VAL A 49 2.83 -0.72 -4.08
CA VAL A 49 2.51 -2.14 -3.85
C VAL A 49 2.74 -2.53 -2.38
N LEU A 50 3.85 -2.09 -1.77
CA LEU A 50 4.17 -2.37 -0.36
C LEU A 50 3.08 -1.82 0.58
N VAL A 51 2.68 -0.57 0.38
CA VAL A 51 1.60 0.07 1.16
C VAL A 51 0.29 -0.68 0.96
N GLY A 52 -0.09 -0.97 -0.29
CA GLY A 52 -1.32 -1.70 -0.60
C GLY A 52 -1.35 -3.10 0.03
N LEU A 53 -0.23 -3.82 0.01
CA LEU A 53 -0.07 -5.13 0.67
C LEU A 53 -0.27 -5.03 2.18
N ALA A 54 0.40 -4.08 2.83
CA ALA A 54 0.32 -3.90 4.27
C ALA A 54 -1.11 -3.56 4.72
N MET A 55 -1.79 -2.70 3.97
CA MET A 55 -3.19 -2.35 4.28
C MET A 55 -4.14 -3.53 4.10
N MET A 56 -3.89 -4.42 3.13
CA MET A 56 -4.72 -5.60 2.89
C MET A 56 -4.45 -6.77 3.85
N ALA A 57 -3.29 -6.79 4.52
CA ALA A 57 -2.96 -7.81 5.52
C ALA A 57 -3.98 -7.84 6.67
N VAL A 58 -4.66 -6.71 6.91
CA VAL A 58 -5.66 -6.56 7.97
C VAL A 58 -7.06 -6.57 7.37
N ARG A 59 -7.60 -7.77 7.10
CA ARG A 59 -8.92 -8.08 6.50
C ARG A 59 -9.92 -6.89 6.44
N PRO A 60 -9.81 -5.99 5.45
CA PRO A 60 -10.50 -4.71 5.52
C PRO A 60 -11.64 -4.66 4.52
N THR A 61 -12.86 -4.65 5.03
CA THR A 61 -14.08 -4.70 4.22
C THR A 61 -14.59 -3.31 3.82
N SER A 62 -13.87 -2.23 4.15
CA SER A 62 -14.34 -0.85 3.96
C SER A 62 -14.01 -0.29 2.57
N PRO A 63 -14.97 0.33 1.87
CA PRO A 63 -14.76 0.95 0.55
C PRO A 63 -13.81 2.16 0.57
N VAL A 64 -13.44 2.68 1.74
CA VAL A 64 -12.53 3.84 1.88
C VAL A 64 -11.05 3.44 1.78
N LEU A 65 -10.72 2.16 2.00
CA LEU A 65 -9.31 1.72 2.04
C LEU A 65 -8.51 1.97 0.77
N PRO A 66 -9.03 1.73 -0.45
CA PRO A 66 -8.28 2.00 -1.67
C PRO A 66 -7.84 3.46 -1.76
N ALA A 67 -8.70 4.40 -1.36
CA ALA A 67 -8.37 5.82 -1.36
C ALA A 67 -7.28 6.16 -0.34
N LEU A 68 -7.36 5.59 0.88
CA LEU A 68 -6.30 5.76 1.88
C LEU A 68 -4.96 5.16 1.43
N ALA A 69 -4.99 4.00 0.76
CA ALA A 69 -3.79 3.40 0.18
C ALA A 69 -3.16 4.29 -0.89
N ALA A 70 -3.98 4.93 -1.73
CA ALA A 70 -3.50 5.90 -2.71
C ALA A 70 -2.79 7.07 -2.03
N VAL A 71 -3.41 7.65 -1.00
CA VAL A 71 -2.87 8.80 -0.26
C VAL A 71 -1.57 8.43 0.45
N PHE A 72 -1.52 7.30 1.17
CA PHE A 72 -0.31 6.86 1.85
C PHE A 72 0.82 6.49 0.89
N SER A 73 0.50 5.90 -0.26
CA SER A 73 1.51 5.58 -1.28
C SER A 73 2.07 6.84 -1.93
N PHE A 74 1.20 7.82 -2.24
CA PHE A 74 1.61 9.12 -2.77
C PHE A 74 2.50 9.86 -1.76
N ALA A 75 2.05 9.95 -0.51
CA ALA A 75 2.82 10.60 0.56
C ALA A 75 4.14 9.87 0.85
N GLY A 76 4.15 8.54 0.84
CA GLY A 76 5.36 7.74 1.03
C GLY A 76 6.37 7.94 -0.09
N ALA A 77 5.93 7.99 -1.35
CA ALA A 77 6.81 8.29 -2.48
C ALA A 77 7.39 9.70 -2.37
N GLY A 78 6.57 10.70 -2.07
CA GLY A 78 7.05 12.08 -1.93
C GLY A 78 7.96 12.32 -0.73
N LEU A 79 7.66 11.67 0.40
CA LEU A 79 8.57 11.67 1.54
C LEU A 79 9.89 10.98 1.21
N GLY A 80 9.88 9.92 0.40
CA GLY A 80 11.09 9.26 -0.08
C GLY A 80 11.96 10.19 -0.93
N VAL A 81 11.36 10.94 -1.86
CA VAL A 81 12.09 11.95 -2.64
C VAL A 81 12.68 13.03 -1.75
N PHE A 82 11.90 13.54 -0.78
CA PHE A 82 12.41 14.50 0.20
C PHE A 82 13.63 13.97 0.97
N ILE A 83 13.57 12.72 1.44
CA ILE A 83 14.70 12.06 2.13
C ILE A 83 15.90 11.88 1.18
N GLY A 84 15.65 11.55 -0.08
CA GLY A 84 16.69 11.39 -1.10
C GLY A 84 17.46 12.68 -1.36
N TYR A 85 16.76 13.81 -1.55
CA TYR A 85 17.42 15.11 -1.72
C TYR A 85 18.10 15.61 -0.45
N ALA A 86 17.54 15.27 0.71
CA ALA A 86 18.19 15.53 1.98
C ALA A 86 19.42 14.64 2.24
N TRP A 87 19.72 13.63 1.42
CA TRP A 87 20.79 12.67 1.74
C TRP A 87 22.19 13.29 1.75
N GLU A 88 22.55 14.09 0.73
CA GLU A 88 23.88 14.71 0.63
C GLU A 88 24.31 15.52 1.87
N PRO A 89 23.49 16.43 2.42
CA PRO A 89 23.87 17.17 3.63
C PRO A 89 23.93 16.29 4.89
N PHE A 90 23.28 15.12 4.90
CA PHE A 90 23.35 14.19 6.03
C PHE A 90 24.63 13.36 6.06
N VAL A 91 25.21 13.06 4.90
CA VAL A 91 26.43 12.25 4.80
C VAL A 91 27.71 13.08 4.76
N ASN A 92 27.62 14.38 4.48
CA ASN A 92 28.77 15.28 4.43
C ASN A 92 29.09 15.91 5.81
N PRO A 93 30.36 15.88 6.26
CA PRO A 93 30.76 16.26 7.63
C PRO A 93 30.78 17.78 7.92
N GLY A 94 30.26 18.62 7.02
CA GLY A 94 30.36 20.08 7.10
C GLY A 94 29.18 20.81 7.74
N GLY A 95 28.02 20.16 7.92
CA GLY A 95 26.78 20.79 8.37
C GLY A 95 26.05 20.01 9.46
N SER A 96 25.22 20.70 10.25
CA SER A 96 24.28 20.02 11.14
C SER A 96 23.08 19.57 10.31
N PRO A 97 22.76 18.27 10.23
CA PRO A 97 21.66 17.77 9.38
C PRO A 97 20.32 18.42 9.73
N LEU A 98 20.12 18.81 10.99
CA LEU A 98 18.89 19.46 11.44
C LEU A 98 18.73 20.91 10.95
N SER A 99 19.81 21.66 10.76
CA SER A 99 19.72 23.05 10.28
C SER A 99 19.44 23.15 8.78
N GLU A 100 19.88 22.15 8.01
CA GLU A 100 19.68 22.07 6.55
C GLU A 100 18.29 21.55 6.17
N LEU A 101 17.61 20.82 7.07
CA LEU A 101 16.27 20.29 6.82
C LEU A 101 15.22 21.38 6.59
N LEU A 102 15.32 22.51 7.29
CA LEU A 102 14.33 23.58 7.18
C LEU A 102 14.42 24.33 5.83
N PRO A 103 15.60 24.79 5.38
CA PRO A 103 15.78 25.32 4.03
C PRO A 103 15.36 24.31 2.95
N MET A 104 15.78 23.04 3.08
CA MET A 104 15.39 21.98 2.16
C MET A 104 13.86 21.83 2.07
N ALA A 105 13.15 21.86 3.20
CA ALA A 105 11.70 21.79 3.23
C ALA A 105 11.01 22.99 2.57
N GLN A 106 11.65 24.17 2.58
CA GLN A 106 11.13 25.38 1.93
C GLN A 106 11.36 25.34 0.42
N GLU A 107 12.50 24.80 -0.04
CA GLU A 107 12.87 24.70 -1.45
C GLU A 107 12.24 23.48 -2.15
N PHE A 108 11.86 22.45 -1.40
CA PHE A 108 11.31 21.21 -1.93
C PHE A 108 10.15 21.37 -2.93
N PRO A 109 9.15 22.25 -2.70
CA PRO A 109 8.09 22.48 -3.68
C PRO A 109 8.62 23.00 -5.02
N ASP A 110 9.64 23.85 -5.00
CA ASP A 110 10.25 24.42 -6.20
C ASP A 110 11.10 23.36 -6.93
N LEU A 111 11.77 22.47 -6.20
CA LEU A 111 12.50 21.33 -6.78
C LEU A 111 11.54 20.39 -7.51
N VAL A 112 10.41 20.04 -6.89
CA VAL A 112 9.37 19.20 -7.49
C VAL A 112 8.72 19.88 -8.69
N ALA A 113 8.57 21.21 -8.66
CA ALA A 113 8.02 21.96 -9.79
C ALA A 113 8.95 21.98 -11.00
N GLN A 114 10.28 21.95 -10.77
CA GLN A 114 11.28 21.92 -11.83
C GLN A 114 11.38 20.55 -12.52
N ASP A 115 11.17 19.47 -11.77
CA ASP A 115 11.09 18.11 -12.33
C ASP A 115 9.68 17.50 -12.17
N PRO A 116 8.76 17.77 -13.12
CA PRO A 116 7.40 17.23 -13.06
C PRO A 116 7.33 15.71 -13.21
N VAL A 117 8.42 15.03 -13.61
CA VAL A 117 8.47 13.55 -13.63
C VAL A 117 8.36 12.99 -12.21
N THR A 118 8.85 13.72 -11.21
CA THR A 118 8.67 13.43 -9.78
C THR A 118 7.20 13.23 -9.43
N LEU A 119 6.34 14.16 -9.86
CA LEU A 119 4.90 14.09 -9.64
C LEU A 119 4.26 12.89 -10.34
N LEU A 120 4.75 12.54 -11.53
CA LEU A 120 4.31 11.36 -12.25
C LEU A 120 4.63 10.09 -11.46
N PHE A 121 5.83 9.96 -10.88
CA PHE A 121 6.19 8.81 -10.05
C PHE A 121 5.35 8.72 -8.78
N TRP A 122 5.02 9.83 -8.14
CA TRP A 122 4.14 9.82 -6.96
C TRP A 122 2.71 9.44 -7.33
N ALA A 123 2.22 9.92 -8.48
CA ALA A 123 0.93 9.52 -9.02
C ALA A 123 0.90 8.02 -9.35
N ILE A 124 1.98 7.46 -9.91
CA ILE A 124 2.12 6.03 -10.17
C ILE A 124 2.13 5.24 -8.86
N ALA A 125 2.84 5.69 -7.82
CA ALA A 125 2.81 5.05 -6.50
C ALA A 125 1.40 5.04 -5.92
N GLY A 126 0.70 6.17 -5.96
CA GLY A 126 -0.69 6.31 -5.55
C GLY A 126 -1.62 5.35 -6.32
N ALA A 127 -1.51 5.32 -7.64
CA ALA A 127 -2.30 4.46 -8.51
C ALA A 127 -2.01 2.97 -8.27
N ALA A 128 -0.75 2.60 -8.03
CA ALA A 128 -0.34 1.24 -7.72
C ALA A 128 -0.95 0.78 -6.38
N GLY A 129 -0.83 1.60 -5.32
CA GLY A 129 -1.43 1.32 -4.02
C GLY A 129 -2.95 1.18 -4.09
N PHE A 130 -3.62 2.11 -4.78
CA PHE A 130 -5.06 2.04 -5.01
C PHE A 130 -5.46 0.76 -5.74
N SER A 131 -4.81 0.48 -6.87
CA SER A 131 -5.17 -0.64 -7.75
C SER A 131 -4.96 -1.98 -7.05
N PHE A 132 -3.90 -2.09 -6.25
CA PHE A 132 -3.61 -3.28 -5.48
C PHE A 132 -4.73 -3.59 -4.47
N VAL A 133 -5.14 -2.60 -3.69
CA VAL A 133 -6.23 -2.75 -2.70
C VAL A 133 -7.57 -2.99 -3.40
N ASN A 134 -7.90 -2.20 -4.42
CA ASN A 134 -9.16 -2.30 -5.15
C ASN A 134 -9.36 -3.69 -5.79
N SER A 135 -8.30 -4.25 -6.39
CA SER A 135 -8.36 -5.58 -7.02
C SER A 135 -8.68 -6.68 -6.00
N ARG A 136 -8.14 -6.56 -4.79
CA ARG A 136 -8.38 -7.52 -3.70
C ARG A 136 -9.76 -7.37 -3.07
N VAL A 137 -10.29 -6.15 -2.95
CA VAL A 137 -11.65 -5.89 -2.48
C VAL A 137 -12.69 -6.49 -3.44
N LYS A 138 -12.47 -6.36 -4.76
CA LYS A 138 -13.33 -6.98 -5.78
C LYS A 138 -13.35 -8.50 -5.66
N ALA A 139 -12.18 -9.13 -5.60
CA ALA A 139 -12.06 -10.58 -5.43
C ALA A 139 -12.77 -11.10 -4.15
N ALA A 140 -12.67 -10.35 -3.04
CA ALA A 140 -13.37 -10.70 -1.81
C ALA A 140 -14.91 -10.62 -1.95
N ARG A 141 -15.43 -9.62 -2.67
CA ARG A 141 -16.88 -9.49 -2.92
C ARG A 141 -17.41 -10.58 -3.83
N GLU A 142 -16.67 -10.96 -4.86
CA GLU A 142 -17.03 -12.06 -5.75
C GLU A 142 -17.12 -13.39 -5.00
N SER A 143 -16.20 -13.66 -4.06
CA SER A 143 -16.26 -14.87 -3.21
C SER A 143 -17.45 -14.93 -2.25
N LEU A 144 -18.02 -13.77 -1.89
CA LEU A 144 -19.21 -13.66 -1.03
C LEU A 144 -20.52 -13.66 -1.83
N ALA A 145 -20.46 -13.21 -3.08
CA ALA A 145 -21.59 -13.18 -4.02
C ALA A 145 -21.74 -14.48 -4.81
N ALA A 146 -20.68 -15.31 -4.88
CA ALA A 146 -20.78 -16.67 -5.38
C ALA A 146 -21.78 -17.43 -4.49
N PRO A 147 -22.90 -17.93 -5.04
CA PRO A 147 -23.81 -18.75 -4.26
C PRO A 147 -22.98 -19.90 -3.68
N SER A 148 -23.11 -20.14 -2.39
CA SER A 148 -22.70 -21.39 -1.77
C SER A 148 -23.22 -22.49 -2.68
N SER A 149 -22.32 -23.08 -3.48
CA SER A 149 -22.64 -24.34 -4.12
C SER A 149 -23.12 -25.21 -2.97
N PRO A 150 -24.35 -25.75 -3.06
CA PRO A 150 -24.93 -26.46 -1.93
C PRO A 150 -23.84 -27.39 -1.44
N GLN A 151 -23.61 -27.32 -0.14
CA GLN A 151 -23.22 -28.45 0.66
C GLN A 151 -23.49 -29.70 -0.19
N GLN A 152 -22.44 -30.41 -0.56
CA GLN A 152 -22.59 -31.81 -0.90
C GLN A 152 -23.15 -32.44 0.39
N ASP A 153 -24.43 -32.19 0.67
CA ASP A 153 -25.32 -33.14 1.29
C ASP A 153 -25.11 -34.35 0.41
N GLU A 154 -24.34 -35.28 0.98
CA GLU A 154 -24.18 -36.63 0.51
C GLU A 154 -25.47 -37.01 -0.20
N ALA A 155 -25.45 -37.06 -1.53
CA ALA A 155 -26.55 -37.65 -2.27
C ALA A 155 -26.79 -38.99 -1.58
N PRO A 156 -28.01 -39.29 -1.08
CA PRO A 156 -28.25 -40.51 -0.31
C PRO A 156 -27.67 -41.65 -1.13
N THR A 157 -26.57 -42.25 -0.66
CA THR A 157 -25.91 -43.33 -1.37
C THR A 157 -26.99 -44.37 -1.60
N ASP A 158 -27.36 -44.55 -2.86
CA ASP A 158 -28.41 -45.49 -3.23
C ASP A 158 -27.87 -46.90 -3.04
N TYR A 159 -28.00 -47.40 -1.81
CA TYR A 159 -27.62 -48.74 -1.38
C TYR A 159 -28.40 -49.84 -2.11
N PHE A 160 -29.42 -49.49 -2.92
CA PHE A 160 -30.26 -50.44 -3.63
C PHE A 160 -29.82 -50.75 -5.05
N LYS A 161 -28.66 -50.26 -5.52
CA LYS A 161 -28.13 -50.71 -6.82
C LYS A 161 -27.72 -52.19 -6.73
N PRO A 162 -28.46 -53.13 -7.36
CA PRO A 162 -28.12 -54.53 -7.27
C PRO A 162 -26.78 -54.76 -7.97
N HIS A 163 -25.80 -55.26 -7.22
CA HIS A 163 -24.59 -55.79 -7.82
C HIS A 163 -24.95 -57.12 -8.46
N ASN A 164 -24.86 -57.18 -9.79
CA ASN A 164 -25.02 -58.42 -10.52
C ASN A 164 -23.70 -59.20 -10.38
N PRO A 165 -23.66 -60.35 -9.69
CA PRO A 165 -22.47 -61.19 -9.70
C PRO A 165 -22.39 -61.89 -11.07
N ALA A 166 -21.33 -61.60 -11.81
CA ALA A 166 -20.90 -62.39 -12.96
C ALA A 166 -20.16 -63.65 -12.49
#